data_AF-A0A7C3HAL5-F1
#
_entry.id   AF-A0A7C3HAL5-F1
#
_cell.length_a   1.000
_cell.length_b   1.000
_cell.length_c   1.000
_cell.angle_alpha   90.00
_cell.angle_beta   90.00
_cell.angle_gamma   90.00
#
_symmetry.space_group_name_H-M   'P 1'
#
loop_
_entity.id
_entity.type
_entity.pdbx_description
1 polymer ?
#
loop_
_entity_poly.entity_id
_entity_poly.type
_entity_poly.pdbx_seq_one_letter_code
_entity_poly.pdbx_strand_id
1 'polypeptide(L)'
;MKCSDLEALICDYTDGTLTPAERATVELHLASCAACRALVEDARAAVAFIGTAADVEPPPALVNHLLFEVRHGAARPVRQRGGWLARLVEPILQPRFAMGMAMTILSFAMLARFAGVPVRQLRISDLEPARVWMAVEDRAWRTWDRAKKYYESLRLVYEIQQTLKEWTEEPAAPAETPRKQDRPGAAGRGQAGEGMDWSVPAQIEPPGKGKRQ
;
A
#
# COMPACT_ATOMS: atom_id res chain seq x y z
N MET A 1 -9.51 -27.79 22.79
CA MET A 1 -8.49 -26.72 22.78
C MET A 1 -7.14 -27.32 22.45
N LYS A 2 -6.17 -26.48 22.04
CA LYS A 2 -4.77 -26.87 21.92
C LYS A 2 -4.03 -26.55 23.22
N CYS A 3 -2.86 -27.17 23.44
CA CYS A 3 -2.05 -26.90 24.63
C CYS A 3 -1.66 -25.41 24.75
N SER A 4 -1.38 -24.74 23.62
CA SER A 4 -1.09 -23.30 23.57
C SER A 4 -2.24 -22.43 24.07
N ASP A 5 -3.49 -22.86 23.82
CA ASP A 5 -4.67 -22.12 24.26
C ASP A 5 -4.83 -22.24 25.78
N LEU A 6 -4.49 -23.41 26.35
CA LEU A 6 -4.48 -23.61 27.80
C LEU A 6 -3.37 -22.80 28.48
N GLU A 7 -2.17 -22.75 27.89
CA GLU A 7 -1.05 -21.96 28.42
C GLU A 7 -1.42 -20.48 28.55
N ALA A 8 -2.20 -19.93 27.62
CA ALA A 8 -2.70 -18.56 27.71
C ALA A 8 -3.70 -18.35 28.86
N LEU A 9 -4.47 -19.38 29.21
CA LEU A 9 -5.52 -19.35 30.24
C LEU A 9 -5.06 -19.86 31.61
N ILE A 10 -3.79 -20.26 31.75
CA ILE A 10 -3.33 -20.97 32.95
C ILE A 10 -3.41 -20.10 34.20
N CYS A 11 -3.02 -18.82 34.11
CA CYS A 11 -3.08 -17.88 35.23
C CYS A 11 -4.53 -17.65 35.67
N ASP A 12 -5.43 -17.40 34.72
CA ASP A 12 -6.86 -17.21 35.01
C ASP A 12 -7.50 -18.47 35.60
N TYR A 13 -7.04 -19.65 35.17
CA TYR A 13 -7.47 -20.92 35.74
C TYR A 13 -6.96 -21.13 37.18
N THR A 14 -5.69 -20.78 37.46
CA THR A 14 -5.13 -20.88 38.82
C THR A 14 -5.73 -19.86 39.77
N ASP A 15 -6.05 -18.67 39.28
CA ASP A 15 -6.65 -17.59 40.06
C ASP A 15 -8.18 -17.75 40.22
N GLY A 16 -8.78 -18.65 39.45
CA GLY A 16 -10.22 -18.95 39.49
C GLY A 16 -11.09 -17.87 38.86
N THR A 17 -10.54 -17.06 37.95
CA THR A 17 -11.20 -15.94 37.28
C THR A 17 -11.90 -16.34 35.97
N LEU A 18 -11.66 -17.56 35.49
CA LEU A 18 -12.30 -18.09 34.26
C LEU A 18 -13.82 -18.21 34.38
N THR A 19 -14.50 -18.01 33.25
CA THR A 19 -15.93 -18.30 33.16
C THR A 19 -16.20 -19.81 33.33
N PRO A 20 -17.40 -20.22 33.78
CA PRO A 20 -17.71 -21.64 33.96
C PRO A 20 -17.60 -22.45 32.66
N ALA A 21 -17.89 -21.82 31.50
CA ALA A 21 -17.75 -22.45 30.20
C ALA A 21 -16.27 -22.71 29.86
N GLU A 22 -15.39 -21.71 30.01
CA GLU A 22 -13.95 -21.86 29.76
C GLU A 22 -13.33 -22.87 30.72
N ARG A 23 -13.69 -22.82 32.00
CA ARG A 23 -13.22 -23.77 33.00
C ARG A 23 -13.57 -25.21 32.62
N ALA A 24 -14.80 -25.48 32.20
CA ALA A 24 -15.20 -26.81 31.75
C ALA A 24 -14.38 -27.27 30.54
N THR A 25 -14.09 -26.36 29.60
CA THR A 25 -13.19 -26.71 28.49
C THR A 25 -11.81 -27.09 28.99
N VAL A 26 -11.20 -26.28 29.88
CA VAL A 26 -9.85 -26.51 30.45
C VAL A 26 -9.80 -27.87 31.14
N GLU A 27 -10.77 -28.18 31.98
CA GLU A 27 -10.86 -29.46 32.69
C GLU A 27 -10.95 -30.67 31.74
N LEU A 28 -11.67 -30.56 30.63
CA LEU A 28 -11.69 -31.60 29.58
C LEU A 28 -10.31 -31.82 28.95
N HIS A 29 -9.52 -30.75 28.75
CA HIS A 29 -8.17 -30.89 28.23
C HIS A 29 -7.19 -31.45 29.27
N LEU A 30 -7.29 -31.04 30.53
CA LEU A 30 -6.49 -31.59 31.62
C LEU A 30 -6.75 -33.08 31.84
N ALA A 31 -7.97 -33.55 31.58
CA ALA A 31 -8.31 -34.97 31.62
C ALA A 31 -7.56 -35.79 30.55
N SER A 32 -7.30 -35.20 29.37
CA SER A 32 -6.70 -35.88 28.22
C SER A 32 -5.19 -35.64 28.03
N CYS A 33 -4.63 -34.55 28.58
CA CYS A 33 -3.23 -34.17 28.40
C CYS A 33 -2.46 -34.19 29.74
N ALA A 34 -1.55 -35.15 29.90
CA ALA A 34 -0.72 -35.26 31.09
C ALA A 34 0.28 -34.09 31.25
N ALA A 35 0.82 -33.56 30.14
CA ALA A 35 1.77 -32.45 30.16
C ALA A 35 1.13 -31.15 30.70
N CYS A 36 -0.06 -30.80 30.21
CA CYS A 36 -0.80 -29.63 30.70
C CYS A 36 -1.23 -29.81 32.17
N ARG A 37 -1.51 -31.05 32.60
CA ARG A 37 -1.80 -31.34 34.01
C ARG A 37 -0.60 -31.07 34.91
N ALA A 38 0.58 -31.56 34.53
CA ALA A 38 1.81 -31.26 35.28
C ALA A 38 2.08 -29.75 35.35
N LEU A 39 1.91 -29.03 34.23
CA LEU A 39 2.10 -27.58 34.17
C LEU A 39 1.16 -26.82 35.12
N VAL A 40 -0.12 -27.22 35.18
CA VAL A 40 -1.10 -26.62 36.10
C VAL A 40 -0.77 -26.90 37.56
N GLU A 41 -0.32 -28.12 37.88
CA GLU A 41 0.11 -28.45 39.25
C GLU A 41 1.35 -27.64 39.66
N ASP A 42 2.32 -27.48 38.76
CA ASP A 42 3.50 -26.62 39.01
C ASP A 42 3.09 -25.15 39.23
N ALA A 43 2.17 -24.64 38.41
CA ALA A 43 1.66 -23.27 38.56
C ALA A 43 0.92 -23.08 39.90
N ARG A 44 0.09 -24.04 40.31
CA ARG A 44 -0.59 -24.02 41.62
C ARG A 44 0.41 -24.09 42.78
N ALA A 45 1.43 -24.94 42.67
CA ALA A 45 2.48 -25.02 43.67
C ALA A 45 3.25 -23.70 43.80
N ALA A 46 3.54 -23.03 42.69
CA ALA A 46 4.17 -21.71 42.69
C ALA A 46 3.30 -20.64 43.37
N VAL A 47 2.00 -20.59 43.05
CA VAL A 47 1.06 -19.65 43.69
C VAL A 47 0.95 -19.93 45.19
N ALA A 48 0.83 -21.20 45.59
CA ALA A 48 0.80 -21.59 46.99
C ALA A 48 2.09 -21.19 47.73
N PHE A 49 3.25 -21.37 47.10
CA PHE A 49 4.55 -20.98 47.66
C PHE A 49 4.63 -19.46 47.84
N ILE A 50 4.23 -18.67 46.85
CA ILE A 50 4.18 -17.20 46.95
C ILE A 50 3.24 -16.76 48.08
N GLY A 51 2.12 -17.45 48.25
CA GLY A 51 1.17 -17.21 49.35
C GLY A 51 1.73 -17.46 50.75
N THR A 52 2.87 -18.14 50.89
CA THR A 52 3.56 -18.30 52.20
C THR A 52 4.41 -17.10 52.59
N ALA A 53 4.59 -16.13 51.69
CA ALA A 53 5.33 -14.92 51.98
C ALA A 53 4.70 -14.15 53.16
N ALA A 54 5.55 -13.54 53.98
CA ALA A 54 5.09 -12.75 55.11
C ALA A 54 4.23 -11.57 54.62
N ASP A 55 3.10 -11.34 55.29
CA ASP A 55 2.25 -10.20 54.99
C ASP A 55 2.99 -8.91 55.39
N VAL A 56 3.03 -7.94 54.47
CA VAL A 56 3.73 -6.67 54.64
C VAL A 56 2.69 -5.57 54.66
N GLU A 57 2.55 -4.90 55.80
CA GLU A 57 1.63 -3.77 55.93
C GLU A 57 2.06 -2.63 54.98
N PRO A 58 1.21 -2.22 54.03
CA PRO A 58 1.55 -1.15 53.11
C PRO A 58 1.64 0.19 53.86
N PRO A 59 2.58 1.09 53.52
CA PRO A 59 2.65 2.41 54.11
C PRO A 59 1.33 3.17 53.95
N PRO A 60 0.82 3.88 54.97
CA PRO A 60 -0.51 4.51 54.94
C PRO A 60 -0.64 5.61 53.88
N ALA A 61 0.47 6.21 53.45
CA ALA A 61 0.49 7.18 52.36
C ALA A 61 0.28 6.54 50.97
N LEU A 62 0.57 5.24 50.81
CA LEU A 62 0.58 4.56 49.51
C LEU A 62 -0.80 4.56 48.85
N VAL A 63 -1.85 4.29 49.62
CA VAL A 63 -3.24 4.24 49.12
C VAL A 63 -3.65 5.61 48.57
N ASN A 64 -3.36 6.69 49.31
CA ASN A 64 -3.67 8.05 48.88
C ASN A 64 -2.87 8.45 47.62
N HIS A 65 -1.59 8.05 47.54
CA HIS A 65 -0.79 8.27 46.35
C HIS A 65 -1.32 7.52 45.13
N LEU A 66 -1.69 6.24 45.26
CA LEU A 66 -2.29 5.48 44.16
C LEU A 66 -3.62 6.10 43.70
N LEU A 67 -4.51 6.43 44.62
CA LEU A 67 -5.80 7.04 44.29
C LEU A 67 -5.62 8.38 43.58
N PHE A 68 -4.63 9.17 44.01
CA PHE A 68 -4.27 10.41 43.35
C PHE A 68 -3.75 10.13 41.92
N GLU A 69 -2.77 9.26 41.73
CA GLU A 69 -2.19 8.97 40.41
C GLU A 69 -3.21 8.38 39.43
N VAL A 70 -4.04 7.43 39.86
CA VAL A 70 -5.09 6.80 39.03
C VAL A 70 -6.13 7.83 38.59
N ARG A 71 -6.61 8.69 39.50
CA ARG A 71 -7.59 9.73 39.17
C ARG A 71 -7.02 10.79 38.23
N HIS A 72 -5.74 11.11 38.34
CA HIS A 72 -5.09 12.10 37.49
C HIS A 72 -4.64 11.52 36.13
N GLY A 73 -5.03 10.28 35.81
CA GLY A 73 -4.69 9.65 34.54
C GLY A 73 -3.19 9.44 34.37
N ALA A 74 -2.43 9.40 35.47
CA ALA A 74 -1.01 9.10 35.47
C ALA A 74 -0.78 7.60 35.29
N ALA A 75 -1.41 7.00 34.28
CA ALA A 75 -0.95 5.73 33.73
C ALA A 75 0.43 6.01 33.14
N ARG A 76 1.48 5.83 33.95
CA ARG A 76 2.85 5.90 33.47
C ARG A 76 2.95 4.90 32.33
N PRO A 77 3.21 5.33 31.08
CA PRO A 77 3.46 4.38 30.02
C PRO A 77 4.62 3.51 30.49
N VAL A 78 4.46 2.18 30.41
CA VAL A 78 5.52 1.21 30.65
C VAL A 78 6.76 1.76 29.98
N ARG A 79 7.82 2.00 30.77
CA ARG A 79 9.02 2.69 30.35
C ARG A 79 9.68 1.92 29.21
N GLN A 80 9.26 2.20 27.98
CA GLN A 80 9.94 1.83 26.77
C GLN A 80 11.36 2.38 26.93
N ARG A 81 12.31 1.46 27.05
CA ARG A 81 13.74 1.74 27.18
C ARG A 81 14.30 2.16 25.82
N GLY A 82 13.65 3.13 25.21
CA GLY A 82 14.04 3.75 23.97
C GLY A 82 14.45 5.19 24.29
N GLY A 83 15.69 5.54 23.99
CA GLY A 83 16.14 6.94 24.05
C GLY A 83 15.31 7.81 23.10
N TRP A 84 15.65 9.10 22.99
CA TRP A 84 14.96 10.06 22.11
C TRP A 84 14.66 9.56 20.68
N LEU A 85 15.46 8.62 20.16
CA LEU A 85 15.32 7.95 18.88
C LEU A 85 14.03 7.12 18.81
N ALA A 86 13.68 6.40 19.87
CA ALA A 86 12.49 5.55 19.88
C ALA A 86 11.21 6.38 19.78
N ARG A 87 11.16 7.57 20.39
CA ARG A 87 10.03 8.51 20.23
C ARG A 87 9.90 9.05 18.81
N LEU A 88 11.01 9.22 18.09
CA LEU A 88 10.99 9.68 16.70
C LEU A 88 10.58 8.56 15.73
N VAL A 89 10.91 7.30 16.07
CA VAL A 89 10.65 6.13 15.25
C VAL A 89 9.31 5.44 15.61
N GLU A 90 8.75 5.72 16.79
CA GLU A 90 7.45 5.20 17.26
C GLU A 90 6.28 5.35 16.27
N PRO A 91 6.10 6.49 15.57
CA PRO A 91 5.03 6.60 14.56
C PRO A 91 5.33 5.80 13.28
N ILE A 92 6.60 5.55 12.98
CA ILE A 92 7.06 4.79 11.80
C ILE A 92 7.04 3.28 12.05
N LEU A 93 7.18 2.85 13.29
CA LEU A 93 7.19 1.44 13.70
C LEU A 93 5.79 0.85 13.90
N GLN A 94 4.73 1.53 13.44
CA GLN A 94 3.41 0.93 13.39
C GLN A 94 3.38 -0.16 12.30
N PRO A 95 2.80 -1.36 12.57
CA PRO A 95 2.81 -2.50 11.66
C PRO A 95 2.35 -2.18 10.23
N ARG A 96 1.45 -1.19 10.10
CA ARG A 96 0.91 -0.71 8.83
C ARG A 96 1.93 -0.04 7.91
N PHE A 97 2.91 0.69 8.45
CA PHE A 97 3.89 1.43 7.64
C PHE A 97 5.11 0.58 7.28
N ALA A 98 5.45 -0.41 8.10
CA ALA A 98 6.53 -1.34 7.83
C ALA A 98 6.35 -2.07 6.49
N MET A 99 5.13 -2.54 6.20
CA MET A 99 4.84 -3.26 4.95
C MET A 99 4.93 -2.34 3.72
N GLY A 100 4.47 -1.09 3.83
CA GLY A 100 4.57 -0.11 2.74
C GLY A 100 6.02 0.27 2.43
N MET A 101 6.83 0.55 3.46
CA MET A 101 8.25 0.87 3.31
C MET A 101 9.04 -0.31 2.72
N ALA A 102 8.74 -1.54 3.13
CA ALA A 102 9.37 -2.72 2.54
C ALA A 102 9.05 -2.85 1.04
N MET A 103 7.80 -2.61 0.63
CA MET A 103 7.39 -2.68 -0.76
C MET A 103 8.03 -1.60 -1.63
N THR A 104 8.15 -0.36 -1.14
CA THR A 104 8.81 0.72 -1.90
C THR A 104 10.29 0.43 -2.07
N ILE A 105 10.98 0.05 -1.00
CA ILE A 105 12.42 -0.31 -1.05
C ILE A 105 12.65 -1.48 -2.02
N LEU A 106 11.80 -2.52 -1.97
CA LEU A 106 11.90 -3.67 -2.86
C LEU A 106 11.67 -3.28 -4.33
N SER A 107 10.69 -2.43 -4.61
CA SER A 107 10.39 -1.92 -5.95
C SER A 107 11.57 -1.13 -6.52
N PHE A 108 12.12 -0.19 -5.74
CA PHE A 108 13.32 0.56 -6.13
C PHE A 108 14.54 -0.33 -6.34
N ALA A 109 14.75 -1.32 -5.47
CA ALA A 109 15.85 -2.28 -5.61
C ALA A 109 15.70 -3.14 -6.89
N MET A 110 14.47 -3.54 -7.22
CA MET A 110 14.19 -4.30 -8.44
C MET A 110 14.42 -3.44 -9.70
N LEU A 111 13.99 -2.18 -9.70
CA LEU A 111 14.24 -1.23 -10.80
C LEU A 111 15.74 -0.99 -10.99
N ALA A 112 16.49 -0.78 -9.90
CA ALA A 112 17.93 -0.59 -9.94
C ALA A 112 18.65 -1.84 -10.48
N ARG A 113 18.18 -3.04 -10.10
CA ARG A 113 18.68 -4.31 -10.64
C ARG A 113 18.40 -4.45 -12.14
N PHE A 114 17.21 -4.06 -12.59
CA PHE A 114 16.81 -4.14 -14.00
C PHE A 114 17.54 -3.10 -14.88
N ALA A 115 17.85 -1.92 -14.31
CA ALA A 115 18.69 -0.90 -14.94
C ALA A 115 20.18 -1.32 -15.06
N GLY A 116 20.54 -2.50 -14.56
CA GLY A 116 21.90 -3.05 -14.64
C GLY A 116 22.90 -2.25 -13.83
N VAL A 117 22.48 -1.72 -12.67
CA VAL A 117 23.41 -1.14 -11.71
C VAL A 117 24.24 -2.29 -11.14
N PRO A 118 25.56 -2.35 -11.39
CA PRO A 118 26.38 -3.43 -10.87
C PRO A 118 26.38 -3.32 -9.35
N VAL A 119 25.73 -4.28 -8.69
CA VAL A 119 25.78 -4.45 -7.22
C VAL A 119 27.15 -5.01 -6.87
N ARG A 120 28.21 -4.26 -7.17
CA ARG A 120 29.53 -4.47 -6.57
C ARG A 120 29.45 -3.91 -5.16
N GLN A 121 30.19 -4.54 -4.24
CA GLN A 121 30.31 -4.16 -2.83
C GLN A 121 30.32 -2.63 -2.70
N LEU A 122 29.17 -2.05 -2.33
CA LEU A 122 29.01 -0.63 -2.13
C LEU A 122 29.90 -0.26 -0.95
N ARG A 123 31.12 0.20 -1.22
CA ARG A 123 31.97 0.81 -0.20
C ARG A 123 31.40 2.19 0.07
N ILE A 124 31.38 2.61 1.34
CA ILE A 124 30.94 3.97 1.74
C ILE A 124 31.68 5.06 0.94
N SER A 125 32.89 4.77 0.47
CA SER A 125 33.72 5.62 -0.37
C SER A 125 33.17 5.87 -1.79
N ASP A 126 32.33 4.97 -2.31
CA ASP A 126 31.73 5.08 -3.66
C ASP A 126 30.41 5.86 -3.65
N LEU A 127 29.92 6.29 -2.47
CA LEU A 127 28.78 7.21 -2.32
C LEU A 127 29.17 8.69 -2.51
N GLU A 128 30.32 8.94 -3.13
CA GLU A 128 30.74 10.31 -3.46
C GLU A 128 29.76 10.87 -4.50
N PRO A 129 28.96 11.91 -4.15
CA PRO A 129 27.79 12.31 -4.94
C PRO A 129 28.15 12.69 -6.37
N ALA A 130 29.34 13.26 -6.59
CA ALA A 130 29.82 13.63 -7.92
C ALA A 130 29.96 12.43 -8.88
N ARG A 131 30.44 11.27 -8.42
CA ARG A 131 30.63 10.09 -9.28
C ARG A 131 29.32 9.38 -9.60
N VAL A 132 28.39 9.38 -8.64
CA VAL A 132 27.03 8.86 -8.85
C VAL A 132 26.29 9.72 -9.88
N TRP A 133 26.40 11.05 -9.77
CA TRP A 133 25.81 11.97 -10.73
C TRP A 133 26.35 11.73 -12.13
N MET A 134 27.66 11.61 -12.33
CA MET A 134 28.24 11.36 -13.65
C MET A 134 27.80 10.02 -14.26
N ALA A 135 27.70 8.96 -13.45
CA ALA A 135 27.25 7.65 -13.93
C ALA A 135 25.75 7.62 -14.30
N VAL A 136 24.94 8.45 -13.63
CA VAL A 136 23.51 8.61 -13.92
C VAL A 136 23.30 9.50 -15.14
N GLU A 137 24.04 10.61 -15.23
CA GLU A 137 24.07 11.55 -16.34
C GLU A 137 24.41 10.82 -17.66
N ASP A 138 25.49 10.04 -17.67
CA ASP A 138 25.93 9.26 -18.84
C ASP A 138 24.87 8.25 -19.32
N ARG A 139 24.02 7.75 -18.42
CA ARG A 139 22.94 6.82 -18.76
C ARG A 139 21.71 7.57 -19.28
N ALA A 140 21.37 8.69 -18.67
CA ALA A 140 20.26 9.55 -19.07
C ALA A 140 20.46 10.06 -20.52
N TRP A 141 21.65 10.54 -20.85
CA TRP A 141 21.99 10.99 -22.20
C TRP A 141 21.87 9.87 -23.24
N ARG A 142 22.32 8.64 -22.90
CA ARG A 142 22.22 7.49 -23.81
C ARG A 142 20.78 6.99 -24.03
N THR A 143 19.91 7.10 -23.03
CA THR A 143 18.48 6.80 -23.19
C THR A 143 17.75 7.89 -23.98
N TRP A 144 18.15 9.14 -23.80
CA TRP A 144 17.59 10.30 -24.49
C TRP A 144 17.89 10.26 -26.00
N ASP A 145 19.12 9.93 -26.38
CA ASP A 145 19.50 9.76 -27.79
C ASP A 145 18.76 8.60 -28.47
N ARG A 146 18.48 7.51 -27.73
CA ARG A 146 17.65 6.41 -28.22
C ARG A 146 16.20 6.83 -28.42
N ALA A 147 15.64 7.61 -27.50
CA ALA A 147 14.29 8.13 -27.60
C ALA A 147 14.13 9.10 -28.79
N LYS A 148 15.10 10.01 -28.99
CA LYS A 148 15.13 10.91 -30.16
C LYS A 148 15.13 10.16 -31.48
N LYS A 149 16.01 9.15 -31.63
CA LYS A 149 16.09 8.35 -32.85
C LYS A 149 14.81 7.54 -33.10
N TYR A 150 14.15 7.09 -32.04
CA TYR A 150 12.86 6.41 -32.16
C TYR A 150 11.79 7.36 -32.71
N TYR A 151 11.72 8.60 -32.18
CA TYR A 151 10.82 9.65 -32.64
C TYR A 151 11.09 10.12 -34.08
N GLU A 152 12.34 10.28 -34.50
CA GLU A 152 12.68 10.62 -35.89
C GLU A 152 12.38 9.48 -36.88
N SER A 153 12.47 8.23 -36.44
CA SER A 153 12.15 7.06 -37.29
C SER A 153 10.65 6.77 -37.41
N LEU A 154 9.82 7.39 -36.57
CA LEU A 154 8.36 7.26 -36.64
C LEU A 154 7.85 8.01 -37.87
N ARG A 155 7.57 7.23 -38.91
CA ARG A 155 6.80 7.51 -40.14
C ARG A 155 5.57 8.43 -39.96
N LEU A 156 5.09 8.57 -38.73
CA LEU A 156 4.07 9.52 -38.28
C LEU A 156 4.35 10.97 -38.75
N VAL A 157 5.61 11.43 -38.71
CA VAL A 157 5.95 12.81 -39.12
C VAL A 157 5.76 13.01 -40.63
N TYR A 158 6.04 11.99 -41.44
CA TYR A 158 5.82 12.04 -42.88
C TYR A 158 4.33 12.03 -43.24
N GLU A 159 3.53 11.22 -42.54
CA GLU A 159 2.08 11.16 -42.76
C GLU A 159 1.38 12.46 -42.33
N ILE A 160 1.83 13.11 -41.25
CA ILE A 160 1.36 14.45 -40.84
C ILE A 160 1.79 15.52 -41.85
N GLN A 161 3.01 15.48 -42.38
CA GLN A 161 3.43 16.42 -43.42
C GLN A 161 2.70 16.24 -44.74
N GLN A 162 2.38 14.99 -45.13
CA GLN A 162 1.57 14.72 -46.33
C GLN A 162 0.15 15.23 -46.18
N THR A 163 -0.52 14.95 -45.06
CA THR A 163 -1.89 15.44 -44.81
C THR A 163 -1.96 16.96 -44.76
N LEU A 164 -0.98 17.65 -44.16
CA LEU A 164 -0.93 19.11 -44.20
C LEU A 164 -0.70 19.68 -45.60
N LYS A 165 0.14 19.04 -46.43
CA LYS A 165 0.32 19.46 -47.83
C LYS A 165 -0.93 19.25 -48.65
N GLU A 166 -1.60 18.13 -48.48
CA GLU A 166 -2.85 17.80 -49.18
C GLU A 166 -3.95 18.84 -48.86
N TRP A 167 -4.04 19.29 -47.61
CA TRP A 167 -4.98 20.36 -47.21
C TRP A 167 -4.55 21.77 -47.67
N THR A 168 -3.27 21.96 -47.98
CA THR A 168 -2.72 23.23 -48.48
C THR A 168 -2.74 23.29 -50.02
N GLU A 169 -2.67 22.14 -50.69
CA GLU A 169 -2.67 21.98 -52.14
C GLU A 169 -4.05 21.64 -52.72
N GLU A 170 -5.08 21.38 -51.91
CA GLU A 170 -6.47 21.29 -52.40
C GLU A 170 -6.88 22.68 -52.93
N PRO A 171 -6.88 22.88 -54.27
CA PRO A 171 -6.74 24.20 -54.84
C PRO A 171 -8.09 24.86 -55.04
N ALA A 172 -8.09 26.17 -54.81
CA ALA A 172 -8.96 27.07 -55.54
C ALA A 172 -8.93 26.74 -57.05
N ALA A 173 -10.04 26.26 -57.59
CA ALA A 173 -10.36 26.29 -59.02
C ALA A 173 -11.88 26.16 -59.22
N PRO A 174 -12.46 26.72 -60.29
CA PRO A 174 -12.67 28.14 -60.55
C PRO A 174 -14.18 28.50 -60.52
N ALA A 175 -14.48 29.77 -60.23
CA ALA A 175 -15.85 30.29 -60.29
C ALA A 175 -16.35 30.39 -61.74
N GLU A 176 -17.17 29.43 -62.19
CA GLU A 176 -18.12 29.61 -63.29
C GLU A 176 -19.50 29.97 -62.71
N THR A 177 -20.09 31.03 -63.24
CA THR A 177 -21.37 31.61 -62.81
C THR A 177 -22.56 30.91 -63.48
N PRO A 178 -23.75 30.92 -62.82
CA PRO A 178 -24.89 31.50 -63.50
C PRO A 178 -25.82 32.36 -62.61
N ARG A 179 -26.05 33.58 -63.10
CA ARG A 179 -27.29 34.38 -63.18
C ARG A 179 -28.54 33.97 -62.34
N LYS A 180 -28.76 34.73 -61.26
CA LYS A 180 -29.96 35.52 -60.87
C LYS A 180 -31.39 34.96 -61.12
N GLN A 181 -32.15 34.76 -60.04
CA GLN A 181 -33.57 35.16 -59.95
C GLN A 181 -34.05 35.36 -58.50
N ASP A 182 -34.97 36.31 -58.35
CA ASP A 182 -35.34 37.08 -57.16
C ASP A 182 -36.46 36.47 -56.26
N ARG A 183 -36.25 36.53 -54.93
CA ARG A 183 -37.13 37.12 -53.86
C ARG A 183 -38.51 36.46 -53.52
N PRO A 184 -39.18 36.77 -52.36
CA PRO A 184 -38.83 36.69 -50.92
C PRO A 184 -39.89 35.92 -50.06
N GLY A 185 -39.62 35.72 -48.75
CA GLY A 185 -40.72 35.66 -47.76
C GLY A 185 -40.45 35.02 -46.39
N ALA A 186 -40.62 35.82 -45.34
CA ALA A 186 -41.17 35.50 -44.01
C ALA A 186 -40.34 34.74 -42.93
N ALA A 187 -39.97 35.51 -41.91
CA ALA A 187 -40.29 35.36 -40.48
C ALA A 187 -40.12 34.01 -39.76
N GLY A 188 -39.38 34.01 -38.65
CA GLY A 188 -39.53 32.99 -37.61
C GLY A 188 -38.47 33.03 -36.50
N ARG A 189 -38.93 33.21 -35.26
CA ARG A 189 -38.17 33.26 -33.99
C ARG A 189 -37.65 31.88 -33.55
N GLY A 190 -36.61 31.89 -32.72
CA GLY A 190 -36.67 31.19 -31.42
C GLY A 190 -35.75 29.98 -31.17
N GLN A 191 -34.85 30.18 -30.19
CA GLN A 191 -34.58 29.31 -29.04
C GLN A 191 -33.69 28.07 -29.14
N ALA A 192 -33.13 27.81 -27.96
CA ALA A 192 -32.10 26.88 -27.54
C ALA A 192 -32.61 25.44 -27.31
N GLY A 193 -31.68 24.51 -27.09
CA GLY A 193 -31.91 23.14 -26.63
C GLY A 193 -30.91 22.19 -27.30
N GLU A 194 -29.76 21.84 -26.72
CA GLU A 194 -29.56 20.92 -25.59
C GLU A 194 -29.56 19.43 -26.02
N GLY A 195 -28.42 18.77 -25.77
CA GLY A 195 -28.29 17.32 -25.61
C GLY A 195 -28.12 16.49 -26.89
N MET A 196 -26.96 15.86 -27.08
CA MET A 196 -26.95 14.52 -27.67
C MET A 196 -25.89 13.64 -27.00
N ASP A 197 -26.42 12.51 -26.56
CA ASP A 197 -25.97 11.50 -25.62
C ASP A 197 -24.95 10.51 -26.21
N TRP A 198 -24.04 10.04 -25.36
CA TRP A 198 -22.92 9.13 -25.65
C TRP A 198 -23.31 7.67 -25.39
N SER A 199 -23.94 6.99 -26.33
CA SER A 199 -24.11 5.53 -26.25
C SER A 199 -23.83 4.80 -27.57
N VAL A 200 -22.82 3.93 -27.49
CA VAL A 200 -22.26 2.98 -28.48
C VAL A 200 -22.53 1.55 -27.93
N PRO A 201 -22.49 0.41 -28.68
CA PRO A 201 -22.37 0.14 -30.13
C PRO A 201 -23.46 -0.81 -30.70
N ALA A 202 -23.50 -0.97 -32.03
CA ALA A 202 -24.06 -2.16 -32.70
C ALA A 202 -22.95 -2.96 -33.42
N GLN A 203 -23.15 -4.27 -33.41
CA GLN A 203 -22.20 -5.38 -33.55
C GLN A 203 -21.53 -5.55 -34.92
N ILE A 204 -20.36 -6.19 -34.92
CA ILE A 204 -19.70 -6.73 -36.13
C ILE A 204 -19.67 -8.26 -36.00
N GLU A 205 -20.39 -8.97 -36.87
CA GLU A 205 -20.21 -10.41 -37.12
C GLU A 205 -19.36 -10.63 -38.40
N PRO A 206 -18.54 -11.70 -38.47
CA PRO A 206 -17.74 -12.01 -39.66
C PRO A 206 -18.30 -13.19 -40.48
N PRO A 207 -18.11 -13.18 -41.81
CA PRO A 207 -17.99 -14.41 -42.59
C PRO A 207 -16.63 -14.41 -43.34
N GLY A 208 -15.95 -15.51 -43.65
CA GLY A 208 -16.20 -16.94 -43.57
C GLY A 208 -15.04 -17.61 -44.32
N LYS A 209 -14.52 -18.72 -43.79
CA LYS A 209 -13.42 -19.50 -44.40
C LYS A 209 -13.97 -20.43 -45.51
N GLY A 210 -13.25 -20.52 -46.63
CA GLY A 210 -13.27 -21.67 -47.57
C GLY A 210 -12.01 -21.62 -48.45
N LYS A 211 -10.93 -22.35 -48.13
CA LYS A 211 -10.59 -23.77 -48.41
C LYS A 211 -10.12 -24.04 -49.86
N ARG A 212 -9.02 -24.82 -49.92
CA ARG A 212 -8.39 -25.57 -51.06
C ARG A 212 -7.52 -24.68 -51.96
N GLN A 213 -6.29 -25.03 -52.32
CA GLN A 213 -5.53 -26.29 -52.36
C GLN A 213 -4.05 -25.99 -52.08
#